data_AF-A0A257THU9-F1
#
_entry.id   AF-A0A257THU9-F1
#
_cell.length_a   1.000
_cell.length_b   1.000
_cell.length_c   1.000
_cell.angle_alpha   90.00
_cell.angle_beta   90.00
_cell.angle_gamma   90.00
#
_symmetry.space_group_name_H-M   'P 1'
#
loop_
_entity.id
_entity.type
_entity.pdbx_description
1 polymer ?
#
loop_
_entity_poly.entity_id
_entity_poly.type
_entity_poly.pdbx_seq_one_letter_code
_entity_poly.pdbx_strand_id
1 'polypeptide(L)'
;RTMLVVTLEKMAAGGIRDHLGGGFHRYSTDRFWRIPHFEKMLYDNGQLASVYAEAWQLTARDDFRQVAEEILAFVGREMTDPCGGFYAAIDAETDGDEGAFYVWTRQEAKDVLEPAEYERFAAVYGVDGPPNFEKRYVLELARPLEKSAERERMPLAVFQQRLEASREKLLAVRGRRKRPLTDTKILTGWNGLMIRGFADAGRLFGNESYLAAARRAADAVLQHLRTPEGRLLHSYTSGQAKLNAYLDDYAFFVDGLLALHRATDEKKWLDAAVELTAVQQRLFWDDGAGGFFFTSDDHETLLARPKDPIDSATPSGNSVAAGNLAYLASALGDPDDRSRAEKTVTAFARFLNRSPAAMPRMVVSWSAIKSQKVAGAEPGQ
;
A
#
# COMPACT_ATOMS: atom_id res chain seq x y z
N ARG A 1 -3.47 -14.54 13.84
CA ARG A 1 -3.47 -15.22 12.53
C ARG A 1 -4.86 -15.30 11.91
N THR A 2 -5.86 -15.90 12.58
CA THR A 2 -7.24 -16.01 12.04
C THR A 2 -7.86 -14.67 11.62
N MET A 3 -7.75 -13.64 12.48
CA MET A 3 -8.22 -12.28 12.16
C MET A 3 -7.63 -11.75 10.84
N LEU A 4 -6.31 -11.83 10.67
CA LEU A 4 -5.61 -11.39 9.46
C LEU A 4 -6.15 -12.11 8.22
N VAL A 5 -6.19 -13.44 8.25
CA VAL A 5 -6.61 -14.27 7.10
C VAL A 5 -8.05 -13.98 6.71
N VAL A 6 -8.96 -13.91 7.69
CA VAL A 6 -10.38 -13.63 7.42
C VAL A 6 -10.56 -12.22 6.85
N THR A 7 -9.88 -11.21 7.40
CA THR A 7 -9.99 -9.84 6.89
C THR A 7 -9.49 -9.75 5.45
N LEU A 8 -8.30 -10.27 5.16
CA LEU A 8 -7.74 -10.25 3.80
C LEU A 8 -8.59 -11.05 2.80
N GLU A 9 -9.08 -12.22 3.19
CA GLU A 9 -9.96 -13.02 2.34
C GLU A 9 -11.26 -12.28 2.02
N LYS A 10 -11.87 -11.61 2.99
CA LYS A 10 -13.11 -10.84 2.77
C LYS A 10 -12.87 -9.58 1.94
N MET A 11 -11.76 -8.87 2.14
CA MET A 11 -11.38 -7.74 1.30
C MET A 11 -11.09 -8.18 -0.14
N ALA A 12 -10.34 -9.25 -0.34
CA ALA A 12 -10.00 -9.78 -1.66
C ALA A 12 -11.21 -10.33 -2.43
N ALA A 13 -12.23 -10.82 -1.72
CA ALA A 13 -13.48 -11.28 -2.32
C ALA A 13 -14.47 -10.13 -2.61
N GLY A 14 -14.43 -9.04 -1.85
CA GLY A 14 -15.36 -7.92 -1.99
C GLY A 14 -15.14 -7.10 -3.27
N GLY A 15 -16.11 -6.22 -3.59
CA GLY A 15 -16.01 -5.27 -4.69
C GLY A 15 -15.08 -4.09 -4.41
N ILE A 16 -14.55 -3.97 -3.19
CA ILE A 16 -13.42 -3.05 -2.89
C ILE A 16 -12.17 -3.40 -3.71
N ARG A 17 -11.99 -4.66 -4.13
CA ARG A 17 -10.97 -5.05 -5.11
C ARG A 17 -11.55 -4.94 -6.53
N ASP A 18 -10.82 -4.31 -7.43
CA ASP A 18 -11.18 -4.29 -8.84
C ASP A 18 -10.85 -5.65 -9.47
N HIS A 19 -11.88 -6.49 -9.55
CA HIS A 19 -11.79 -7.85 -10.11
C HIS A 19 -11.47 -7.91 -11.60
N LEU A 20 -11.37 -6.81 -12.34
CA LEU A 20 -10.89 -6.86 -13.74
C LEU A 20 -9.51 -6.24 -13.90
N GLY A 21 -9.28 -5.07 -13.32
CA GLY A 21 -8.06 -4.29 -13.52
C GLY A 21 -7.00 -4.46 -12.44
N GLY A 22 -7.32 -5.13 -11.34
CA GLY A 22 -6.47 -5.20 -10.16
C GLY A 22 -6.47 -3.90 -9.33
N GLY A 23 -5.82 -3.96 -8.18
CA GLY A 23 -5.81 -2.89 -7.20
C GLY A 23 -7.11 -2.79 -6.39
N PHE A 24 -7.06 -1.96 -5.35
CA PHE A 24 -8.15 -1.70 -4.42
C PHE A 24 -8.63 -0.26 -4.54
N HIS A 25 -9.94 -0.10 -4.36
CA HIS A 25 -10.61 1.16 -4.11
C HIS A 25 -10.40 1.60 -2.66
N ARG A 26 -10.53 2.90 -2.40
CA ARG A 26 -10.10 3.56 -1.16
C ARG A 26 -10.79 3.03 0.08
N TYR A 27 -12.11 2.90 0.04
CA TYR A 27 -12.88 2.33 1.14
C TYR A 27 -14.19 1.72 0.62
N SER A 28 -14.85 0.93 1.47
CA SER A 28 -16.19 0.42 1.18
C SER A 28 -17.23 1.23 1.94
N THR A 29 -18.36 1.50 1.29
CA THR A 29 -19.52 2.18 1.90
C THR A 29 -20.37 1.22 2.74
N ASP A 30 -20.06 -0.07 2.72
CA ASP A 30 -20.70 -1.10 3.55
C ASP A 30 -19.68 -1.90 4.38
N ARG A 31 -20.20 -2.61 5.39
CA ARG A 31 -19.40 -3.40 6.33
C ARG A 31 -18.93 -4.77 5.79
N PHE A 32 -19.31 -5.09 4.56
CA PHE A 32 -19.06 -6.38 3.91
C PHE A 32 -18.04 -6.28 2.76
N TRP A 33 -17.48 -5.09 2.53
CA TRP A 33 -16.51 -4.79 1.46
C TRP A 33 -17.08 -4.89 0.04
N ARG A 34 -18.41 -4.82 -0.12
CA ARG A 34 -19.06 -5.12 -1.41
C ARG A 34 -19.10 -3.90 -2.32
N ILE A 35 -19.51 -2.76 -1.79
CA ILE A 35 -19.66 -1.52 -2.56
C ILE A 35 -18.51 -0.58 -2.21
N PRO A 36 -17.63 -0.25 -3.17
CA PRO A 36 -16.56 0.72 -2.95
C PRO A 36 -17.08 2.16 -3.08
N HIS A 37 -16.36 3.10 -2.48
CA HIS A 37 -16.16 4.41 -3.07
C HIS A 37 -15.03 4.28 -4.11
N PHE A 38 -15.31 4.54 -5.38
CA PHE A 38 -14.51 3.99 -6.50
C PHE A 38 -13.14 4.64 -6.70
N GLU A 39 -12.79 5.67 -5.94
CA GLU A 39 -11.45 6.27 -5.93
C GLU A 39 -10.39 5.21 -5.62
N LYS A 40 -9.23 5.24 -6.29
CA LYS A 40 -8.08 4.38 -5.98
C LYS A 40 -6.90 5.22 -5.54
N MET A 41 -6.43 4.98 -4.31
CA MET A 41 -5.30 5.72 -3.73
C MET A 41 -4.01 4.90 -3.77
N LEU A 42 -2.89 5.59 -4.01
CA LEU A 42 -1.57 4.95 -4.02
C LEU A 42 -1.21 4.36 -2.65
N TYR A 43 -1.49 5.07 -1.56
CA TYR A 43 -1.13 4.62 -0.21
C TYR A 43 -1.87 3.36 0.22
N ASP A 44 -3.14 3.19 -0.16
CA ASP A 44 -3.92 1.99 0.14
C ASP A 44 -3.31 0.78 -0.57
N ASN A 45 -3.08 0.93 -1.88
CA ASN A 45 -2.53 -0.12 -2.71
C ASN A 45 -1.08 -0.48 -2.30
N GLY A 46 -0.26 0.50 -1.91
CA GLY A 46 1.13 0.26 -1.50
C GLY A 46 1.21 -0.56 -0.21
N GLN A 47 0.39 -0.18 0.78
CA GLN A 47 0.28 -0.92 2.03
C GLN A 47 -0.29 -2.33 1.80
N LEU A 48 -1.38 -2.45 1.03
CA LEU A 48 -2.01 -3.74 0.76
C LEU A 48 -1.08 -4.69 -0.01
N ALA A 49 -0.27 -4.20 -0.97
CA ALA A 49 0.68 -5.03 -1.69
C ALA A 49 1.67 -5.74 -0.73
N SER A 50 2.24 -4.99 0.22
CA SER A 50 3.13 -5.56 1.26
C SER A 50 2.36 -6.54 2.15
N VAL A 51 1.18 -6.16 2.64
CA VAL A 51 0.38 -7.02 3.54
C VAL A 51 -0.01 -8.35 2.89
N TYR A 52 -0.46 -8.34 1.62
CA TYR A 52 -0.80 -9.57 0.92
C TYR A 52 0.43 -10.43 0.59
N ALA A 53 1.57 -9.82 0.26
CA ALA A 53 2.82 -10.56 0.04
C ALA A 53 3.33 -11.24 1.33
N GLU A 54 3.32 -10.53 2.45
CA GLU A 54 3.66 -11.10 3.77
C GLU A 54 2.64 -12.15 4.22
N ALA A 55 1.35 -11.96 3.92
CA ALA A 55 0.32 -12.96 4.21
C ALA A 55 0.53 -14.25 3.41
N TRP A 56 0.94 -14.16 2.14
CA TRP A 56 1.36 -15.32 1.36
C TRP A 56 2.55 -16.02 2.02
N GLN A 57 3.60 -15.30 2.41
CA GLN A 57 4.75 -15.90 3.11
C GLN A 57 4.33 -16.64 4.39
N LEU A 58 3.38 -16.07 5.15
CA LEU A 58 2.91 -16.65 6.41
C LEU A 58 1.99 -17.87 6.21
N THR A 59 1.31 -18.01 5.07
CA THR A 59 0.22 -18.98 4.90
C THR A 59 0.38 -19.93 3.72
N ALA A 60 1.29 -19.65 2.79
CA ALA A 60 1.45 -20.32 1.50
C ALA A 60 0.15 -20.35 0.66
N ARG A 61 -0.73 -19.37 0.86
CA ARG A 61 -1.98 -19.21 0.11
C ARG A 61 -1.74 -18.42 -1.18
N ASP A 62 -1.69 -19.11 -2.31
CA ASP A 62 -1.40 -18.50 -3.61
C ASP A 62 -2.43 -17.44 -4.04
N ASP A 63 -3.66 -17.51 -3.53
CA ASP A 63 -4.65 -16.45 -3.76
C ASP A 63 -4.23 -15.10 -3.15
N PHE A 64 -3.49 -15.08 -2.04
CA PHE A 64 -2.92 -13.84 -1.50
C PHE A 64 -1.77 -13.32 -2.35
N ARG A 65 -0.93 -14.21 -2.89
CA ARG A 65 0.10 -13.82 -3.86
C ARG A 65 -0.52 -13.20 -5.11
N GLN A 66 -1.54 -13.84 -5.66
CA GLN A 66 -2.25 -13.32 -6.84
C GLN A 66 -2.80 -11.90 -6.58
N VAL A 67 -3.39 -11.65 -5.41
CA VAL A 67 -3.90 -10.30 -5.07
C VAL A 67 -2.76 -9.27 -5.04
N ALA A 68 -1.60 -9.59 -4.44
CA ALA A 68 -0.44 -8.70 -4.45
C ALA A 68 0.06 -8.44 -5.89
N GLU A 69 0.19 -9.48 -6.71
CA GLU A 69 0.62 -9.35 -8.11
C GLU A 69 -0.37 -8.49 -8.93
N GLU A 70 -1.68 -8.64 -8.71
CA GLU A 70 -2.72 -7.82 -9.35
C GLU A 70 -2.67 -6.34 -8.91
N ILE A 71 -2.35 -6.05 -7.63
CA ILE A 71 -2.13 -4.67 -7.16
C ILE A 71 -0.94 -4.05 -7.91
N LEU A 72 0.19 -4.76 -7.96
CA LEU A 72 1.42 -4.26 -8.58
C LEU A 72 1.27 -4.11 -10.10
N ALA A 73 0.56 -5.02 -10.75
CA ALA A 73 0.23 -4.92 -12.18
C ALA A 73 -0.67 -3.71 -12.46
N PHE A 74 -1.64 -3.43 -11.59
CA PHE A 74 -2.48 -2.23 -11.67
C PHE A 74 -1.62 -0.96 -11.56
N VAL A 75 -0.79 -0.85 -10.52
CA VAL A 75 0.04 0.34 -10.30
C VAL A 75 1.03 0.55 -11.44
N GLY A 76 1.67 -0.53 -11.90
CA GLY A 76 2.59 -0.49 -13.04
C GLY A 76 1.96 -0.02 -14.34
N ARG A 77 0.68 -0.35 -14.56
CA ARG A 77 -0.04 -0.01 -15.80
C ARG A 77 -0.72 1.36 -15.76
N GLU A 78 -1.30 1.72 -14.61
CA GLU A 78 -2.25 2.85 -14.51
C GLU A 78 -1.71 4.03 -13.68
N MET A 79 -0.74 3.79 -12.80
CA MET A 79 -0.29 4.78 -11.81
C MET A 79 1.22 5.05 -11.86
N THR A 80 1.92 4.65 -12.91
CA THR A 80 3.36 4.86 -13.04
C THR A 80 3.66 5.98 -14.03
N ASP A 81 4.40 6.98 -13.58
CA ASP A 81 4.91 8.07 -14.40
C ASP A 81 6.08 7.60 -15.28
N PRO A 82 6.26 8.16 -16.50
CA PRO A 82 7.39 7.82 -17.36
C PRO A 82 8.77 8.02 -16.70
N CYS A 83 8.91 8.94 -15.74
CA CYS A 83 10.15 9.13 -14.97
C CYS A 83 10.34 8.09 -13.86
N GLY A 84 9.34 7.23 -13.60
CA GLY A 84 9.43 6.06 -12.72
C GLY A 84 8.71 6.19 -11.39
N GLY A 85 8.39 7.40 -10.93
CA GLY A 85 7.57 7.60 -9.73
C GLY A 85 6.11 7.20 -9.95
N PHE A 86 5.34 7.13 -8.86
CA PHE A 86 3.94 6.72 -8.89
C PHE A 86 3.00 7.90 -8.63
N TYR A 87 1.93 7.96 -9.41
CA TYR A 87 0.82 8.91 -9.30
C TYR A 87 0.00 8.69 -8.03
N ALA A 88 -0.63 9.75 -7.53
CA ALA A 88 -1.24 9.78 -6.21
C ALA A 88 -2.57 9.01 -6.16
N ALA A 89 -3.44 9.21 -7.15
CA ALA A 89 -4.79 8.66 -7.14
C ALA A 89 -5.44 8.55 -8.52
N ILE A 90 -6.52 7.78 -8.59
CA ILE A 90 -7.50 7.78 -9.69
C ILE A 90 -8.86 8.11 -9.08
N ASP A 91 -9.55 9.06 -9.68
CA ASP A 91 -10.84 9.58 -9.21
C ASP A 91 -11.97 8.53 -9.23
N ALA A 92 -13.00 8.75 -8.41
CA ALA A 92 -14.16 7.86 -8.32
C ALA A 92 -15.15 8.05 -9.48
N GLU A 93 -15.18 9.25 -10.06
CA GLU A 93 -16.22 9.67 -11.00
C GLU A 93 -15.74 9.64 -12.46
N THR A 94 -16.70 9.46 -13.36
CA THR A 94 -16.52 9.72 -14.79
C THR A 94 -17.72 10.51 -15.28
N ASP A 95 -17.49 11.75 -15.74
CA ASP A 95 -18.57 12.70 -16.08
C ASP A 95 -19.55 13.01 -14.94
N GLY A 96 -19.06 12.98 -13.69
CA GLY A 96 -19.87 13.21 -12.50
C GLY A 96 -20.66 11.99 -12.02
N ASP A 97 -20.55 10.85 -12.71
CA ASP A 97 -21.18 9.60 -12.28
C ASP A 97 -20.16 8.72 -11.51
N GLU A 98 -20.44 8.48 -10.23
CA GLU A 98 -19.61 7.62 -9.37
C GLU A 98 -19.55 6.18 -9.89
N GLY A 99 -18.33 5.66 -10.05
CA GLY A 99 -18.10 4.27 -10.43
C GLY A 99 -18.47 3.90 -11.87
N ALA A 100 -18.92 4.85 -12.70
CA ALA A 100 -19.39 4.59 -14.06
C ALA A 100 -18.39 3.82 -14.94
N PHE A 101 -17.09 4.04 -14.73
CA PHE A 101 -16.03 3.29 -15.39
C PHE A 101 -15.99 1.81 -14.99
N TYR A 102 -16.30 1.48 -13.74
CA TYR A 102 -16.08 0.17 -13.12
C TYR A 102 -17.30 -0.75 -13.15
N VAL A 103 -18.51 -0.21 -13.08
CA VAL A 103 -19.76 -0.99 -12.97
C VAL A 103 -20.23 -1.56 -14.30
N TRP A 104 -21.00 -2.65 -14.24
CA TRP A 104 -21.48 -3.37 -15.41
C TRP A 104 -22.98 -3.58 -15.37
N THR A 105 -23.63 -3.61 -16.53
CA THR A 105 -24.97 -4.17 -16.67
C THR A 105 -24.88 -5.64 -17.07
N ARG A 106 -25.97 -6.37 -16.85
CA ARG A 106 -26.08 -7.75 -17.31
C ARG A 106 -25.92 -7.86 -18.83
N GLN A 107 -26.49 -6.90 -19.57
CA GLN A 107 -26.45 -6.90 -21.02
C GLN A 107 -25.03 -6.67 -21.53
N GLU A 108 -24.30 -5.70 -20.99
CA GLU A 108 -22.90 -5.47 -21.36
C GLU A 108 -22.04 -6.72 -21.16
N ALA A 109 -22.22 -7.46 -20.07
CA ALA A 109 -21.47 -8.70 -19.86
C ALA A 109 -21.83 -9.80 -20.88
N LYS A 110 -23.12 -9.90 -21.27
CA LYS A 110 -23.59 -10.85 -22.29
C LYS A 110 -23.14 -10.48 -23.71
N ASP A 111 -23.00 -9.20 -24.00
CA ASP A 111 -22.57 -8.73 -25.31
C ASP A 111 -21.07 -9.00 -25.55
N VAL A 112 -20.29 -9.23 -24.48
CA VAL A 112 -18.84 -9.44 -24.52
C VAL A 112 -18.45 -10.92 -24.43
N LEU A 113 -19.21 -11.70 -23.66
CA LEU A 113 -18.89 -13.08 -23.33
C LEU A 113 -19.78 -14.04 -24.10
N GLU A 114 -19.20 -15.14 -24.58
CA GLU A 114 -19.97 -16.23 -25.14
C GLU A 114 -20.93 -16.81 -24.09
N PRO A 115 -22.07 -17.42 -24.46
CA PRO A 115 -23.09 -17.84 -23.49
C PRO A 115 -22.55 -18.68 -22.32
N ALA A 116 -21.66 -19.64 -22.59
CA ALA A 116 -21.07 -20.48 -21.55
C ALA A 116 -20.03 -19.73 -20.68
N GLU A 117 -19.34 -18.74 -21.24
CA GLU A 117 -18.42 -17.86 -20.50
C GLU A 117 -19.20 -16.92 -19.59
N TYR A 118 -20.29 -16.34 -20.11
CA TYR A 118 -21.19 -15.49 -19.34
C TYR A 118 -21.80 -16.22 -18.15
N GLU A 119 -22.36 -17.42 -18.34
CA GLU A 119 -22.98 -18.18 -17.25
C GLU A 119 -21.98 -18.47 -16.12
N ARG A 120 -20.74 -18.85 -16.48
CA ARG A 120 -19.64 -19.02 -15.51
C ARG A 120 -19.30 -17.72 -14.80
N PHE A 121 -19.05 -16.66 -15.57
CA PHE A 121 -18.69 -15.35 -15.03
C PHE A 121 -19.77 -14.81 -14.09
N ALA A 122 -21.03 -14.87 -14.51
CA ALA A 122 -22.17 -14.38 -13.75
C ALA A 122 -22.35 -15.15 -12.44
N ALA A 123 -22.17 -16.48 -12.46
CA ALA A 123 -22.22 -17.33 -11.27
C ALA A 123 -21.12 -17.04 -10.25
N VAL A 124 -19.92 -16.68 -10.73
CA VAL A 124 -18.76 -16.36 -9.87
C VAL A 124 -18.87 -14.94 -9.32
N TYR A 125 -19.22 -13.98 -10.17
CA TYR A 125 -19.20 -12.55 -9.85
C TYR A 125 -20.55 -11.96 -9.41
N GLY A 126 -21.58 -12.79 -9.23
CA GLY A 126 -22.89 -12.38 -8.72
C GLY A 126 -23.77 -11.63 -9.72
N VAL A 127 -23.43 -11.66 -11.01
CA VAL A 127 -24.21 -10.98 -12.08
C VAL A 127 -25.50 -11.74 -12.43
N ASP A 128 -25.63 -12.98 -11.97
CA ASP A 128 -26.84 -13.81 -12.04
C ASP A 128 -27.91 -13.39 -11.02
N GLY A 129 -27.53 -12.68 -9.95
CA GLY A 129 -28.40 -12.13 -8.91
C GLY A 129 -29.05 -10.78 -9.26
N PRO A 130 -29.74 -10.13 -8.30
CA PRO A 130 -30.20 -8.75 -8.48
C PRO A 130 -28.99 -7.78 -8.54
N PRO A 131 -29.10 -6.66 -9.28
CA PRO A 131 -28.08 -5.60 -9.27
C PRO A 131 -27.75 -5.13 -7.84
N ASN A 132 -26.47 -4.97 -7.55
CA ASN A 132 -25.98 -4.55 -6.22
C ASN A 132 -25.64 -3.06 -6.14
N PHE A 133 -25.68 -2.32 -7.26
CA PHE A 133 -25.38 -0.89 -7.30
C PHE A 133 -26.17 -0.19 -8.41
N GLU A 134 -27.15 0.66 -8.07
CA GLU A 134 -27.88 1.53 -9.03
C GLU A 134 -28.34 0.84 -10.34
N LYS A 135 -28.95 -0.36 -10.23
CA LYS A 135 -29.37 -1.23 -11.37
C LYS A 135 -28.22 -1.82 -12.20
N ARG A 136 -26.99 -1.64 -11.76
CA ARG A 136 -25.74 -2.21 -12.29
C ARG A 136 -25.07 -3.12 -11.23
N TYR A 137 -23.93 -3.68 -11.61
CA TYR A 137 -23.17 -4.63 -10.83
C TYR A 137 -21.77 -4.09 -10.58
N VAL A 138 -21.41 -3.99 -9.30
CA VAL A 138 -20.02 -4.08 -8.84
C VAL A 138 -19.66 -5.55 -8.78
N LEU A 139 -18.57 -5.92 -9.42
CA LEU A 139 -18.10 -7.30 -9.41
C LEU A 139 -17.56 -7.64 -8.03
N GLU A 140 -18.00 -8.75 -7.47
CA GLU A 140 -17.52 -9.32 -6.20
C GLU A 140 -17.47 -10.83 -6.35
N LEU A 141 -16.59 -11.52 -5.62
CA LEU A 141 -16.53 -12.96 -5.62
C LEU A 141 -17.69 -13.55 -4.79
N ALA A 142 -18.86 -13.67 -5.42
CA ALA A 142 -20.09 -14.16 -4.79
C ALA A 142 -20.04 -15.64 -4.42
N ARG A 143 -19.20 -16.43 -5.11
CA ARG A 143 -18.96 -17.85 -4.81
C ARG A 143 -17.46 -18.16 -4.79
N PRO A 144 -16.97 -18.98 -3.85
CA PRO A 144 -15.59 -19.46 -3.86
C PRO A 144 -15.24 -20.13 -5.19
N LEU A 145 -14.01 -19.91 -5.67
CA LEU A 145 -13.56 -20.45 -6.96
C LEU A 145 -13.50 -21.97 -6.95
N GLU A 146 -13.10 -22.57 -5.83
CA GLU A 146 -13.06 -24.02 -5.62
C GLU A 146 -14.45 -24.64 -5.79
N LYS A 147 -15.46 -24.02 -5.19
CA LYS A 147 -16.86 -24.48 -5.29
C LYS A 147 -17.44 -24.28 -6.68
N SER A 148 -17.01 -23.23 -7.37
CA SER A 148 -17.42 -22.98 -8.75
C SER A 148 -16.79 -24.00 -9.72
N ALA A 149 -15.50 -24.32 -9.53
CA ALA A 149 -14.78 -25.35 -10.28
C ALA A 149 -15.36 -26.75 -10.06
N GLU A 150 -15.66 -27.12 -8.80
CA GLU A 150 -16.34 -28.37 -8.43
C GLU A 150 -17.67 -28.54 -9.17
N ARG A 151 -18.49 -27.47 -9.20
CA ARG A 151 -19.82 -27.48 -9.86
C ARG A 151 -19.73 -27.72 -11.37
N GLU A 152 -18.73 -27.15 -12.02
CA GLU A 152 -18.46 -27.38 -13.44
C GLU A 152 -17.65 -28.65 -13.72
N ARG A 153 -17.27 -29.40 -12.68
CA ARG A 153 -16.45 -30.63 -12.77
C ARG A 153 -15.12 -30.37 -13.50
N MET A 154 -14.49 -29.24 -13.22
CA MET A 154 -13.20 -28.86 -13.79
C MET A 154 -12.11 -28.76 -12.70
N PRO A 155 -10.84 -29.08 -13.00
CA PRO A 155 -9.74 -28.72 -12.12
C PRO A 155 -9.69 -27.20 -11.89
N LEU A 156 -9.40 -26.79 -10.66
CA LEU A 156 -9.39 -25.37 -10.26
C LEU A 156 -8.52 -24.50 -11.19
N ALA A 157 -7.32 -24.95 -11.53
CA ALA A 157 -6.42 -24.22 -12.43
C ALA A 157 -7.03 -23.98 -13.83
N VAL A 158 -7.72 -24.98 -14.39
CA VAL A 158 -8.42 -24.85 -15.69
C VAL A 158 -9.61 -23.91 -15.57
N PHE A 159 -10.34 -23.97 -14.45
CA PHE A 159 -11.44 -23.07 -14.17
C PHE A 159 -10.97 -21.61 -14.08
N GLN A 160 -9.90 -21.36 -13.32
CA GLN A 160 -9.26 -20.05 -13.17
C GLN A 160 -8.77 -19.51 -14.50
N GLN A 161 -8.09 -20.32 -15.33
CA GLN A 161 -7.64 -19.90 -16.65
C GLN A 161 -8.79 -19.44 -17.56
N ARG A 162 -9.92 -20.16 -17.56
CA ARG A 162 -11.11 -19.79 -18.34
C ARG A 162 -11.81 -18.54 -17.80
N LEU A 163 -11.83 -18.39 -16.46
CA LEU A 163 -12.36 -17.19 -15.83
C LEU A 163 -11.49 -15.97 -16.17
N GLU A 164 -10.16 -16.12 -16.17
CA GLU A 164 -9.21 -15.07 -16.55
C GLU A 164 -9.44 -14.60 -17.99
N ALA A 165 -9.59 -15.53 -18.93
CA ALA A 165 -9.92 -15.18 -20.32
C ALA A 165 -11.23 -14.36 -20.42
N SER A 166 -12.21 -14.61 -19.55
CA SER A 166 -13.44 -13.81 -19.48
C SER A 166 -13.18 -12.41 -18.90
N ARG A 167 -12.35 -12.31 -17.84
CA ARG A 167 -11.93 -11.03 -17.24
C ARG A 167 -11.18 -10.17 -18.24
N GLU A 168 -10.26 -10.76 -19.03
CA GLU A 168 -9.48 -10.06 -20.05
C GLU A 168 -10.38 -9.44 -21.14
N LYS A 169 -11.37 -10.18 -21.64
CA LYS A 169 -12.35 -9.66 -22.62
C LYS A 169 -13.12 -8.46 -22.07
N LEU A 170 -13.62 -8.57 -20.84
CA LEU A 170 -14.33 -7.48 -20.16
C LEU A 170 -13.42 -6.28 -19.88
N LEU A 171 -12.19 -6.52 -19.45
CA LEU A 171 -11.19 -5.47 -19.23
C LEU A 171 -10.88 -4.72 -20.54
N ALA A 172 -10.76 -5.43 -21.66
CA ALA A 172 -10.51 -4.83 -22.97
C ALA A 172 -11.66 -3.90 -23.40
N VAL A 173 -12.91 -4.27 -23.12
CA VAL A 173 -14.09 -3.43 -23.37
C VAL A 173 -14.12 -2.25 -22.41
N ARG A 174 -13.85 -2.46 -21.12
CA ARG A 174 -13.75 -1.37 -20.13
C ARG A 174 -12.67 -0.36 -20.48
N GLY A 175 -11.54 -0.81 -21.04
CA GLY A 175 -10.45 0.05 -21.47
C GLY A 175 -10.82 1.06 -22.58
N ARG A 176 -11.96 0.86 -23.26
CA ARG A 176 -12.51 1.79 -24.27
C ARG A 176 -13.50 2.79 -23.68
N ARG A 177 -13.92 2.63 -22.42
CA ARG A 177 -14.78 3.59 -21.72
C ARG A 177 -13.97 4.86 -21.45
N LYS A 178 -14.68 5.98 -21.27
CA LYS A 178 -14.06 7.20 -20.76
C LYS A 178 -13.47 6.89 -19.37
N ARG A 179 -12.21 7.27 -19.17
CA ARG A 179 -11.50 6.98 -17.91
C ARG A 179 -11.81 8.07 -16.87
N PRO A 180 -11.81 7.71 -15.58
CA PRO A 180 -11.72 8.69 -14.50
C PRO A 180 -10.41 9.48 -14.60
N LEU A 181 -10.38 10.67 -13.98
CA LEU A 181 -9.18 11.49 -13.92
C LEU A 181 -8.11 10.83 -13.04
N THR A 182 -6.86 10.88 -13.48
CA THR A 182 -5.70 10.47 -12.67
C THR A 182 -5.10 11.72 -12.03
N ASP A 183 -4.97 11.75 -10.70
CA ASP A 183 -4.15 12.76 -10.01
C ASP A 183 -2.68 12.40 -10.20
N THR A 184 -2.03 13.08 -11.14
CA THR A 184 -0.65 12.82 -11.56
C THR A 184 0.41 13.39 -10.61
N LYS A 185 0.02 13.90 -9.43
CA LYS A 185 0.99 14.26 -8.39
C LYS A 185 1.78 13.02 -7.96
N ILE A 186 3.09 13.18 -7.84
CA ILE A 186 3.97 12.23 -7.18
C ILE A 186 4.21 12.77 -5.77
N LEU A 187 3.73 12.04 -4.76
CA LEU A 187 3.88 12.40 -3.35
C LEU A 187 4.94 11.52 -2.70
N THR A 188 5.91 12.13 -2.03
CA THR A 188 7.09 11.44 -1.45
C THR A 188 6.68 10.33 -0.50
N GLY A 189 5.83 10.62 0.49
CA GLY A 189 5.39 9.62 1.46
C GLY A 189 4.64 8.45 0.83
N TRP A 190 3.71 8.72 -0.10
CA TRP A 190 2.91 7.66 -0.73
C TRP A 190 3.74 6.81 -1.68
N ASN A 191 4.73 7.41 -2.35
CA ASN A 191 5.73 6.66 -3.11
C ASN A 191 6.56 5.76 -2.20
N GLY A 192 6.94 6.23 -1.00
CA GLY A 192 7.60 5.40 0.01
C GLY A 192 6.82 4.12 0.36
N LEU A 193 5.50 4.26 0.60
CA LEU A 193 4.61 3.12 0.87
C LEU A 193 4.50 2.16 -0.33
N MET A 194 4.46 2.68 -1.56
CA MET A 194 4.39 1.83 -2.76
C MET A 194 5.73 1.15 -3.07
N ILE A 195 6.84 1.86 -2.92
CA ILE A 195 8.20 1.30 -3.06
C ILE A 195 8.38 0.14 -2.09
N ARG A 196 7.92 0.28 -0.84
CA ARG A 196 7.88 -0.81 0.13
C ARG A 196 7.08 -2.01 -0.39
N GLY A 197 5.88 -1.79 -0.93
CA GLY A 197 5.03 -2.83 -1.52
C GLY A 197 5.72 -3.61 -2.65
N PHE A 198 6.33 -2.91 -3.61
CA PHE A 198 7.10 -3.55 -4.69
C PHE A 198 8.35 -4.28 -4.17
N ALA A 199 9.09 -3.68 -3.22
CA ALA A 199 10.30 -4.27 -2.66
C ALA A 199 10.00 -5.56 -1.88
N ASP A 200 8.97 -5.57 -1.04
CA ASP A 200 8.55 -6.76 -0.30
C ASP A 200 8.09 -7.87 -1.24
N ALA A 201 7.21 -7.57 -2.19
CA ALA A 201 6.75 -8.55 -3.18
C ALA A 201 7.89 -9.07 -4.05
N GLY A 202 8.79 -8.20 -4.52
CA GLY A 202 9.95 -8.60 -5.32
C GLY A 202 10.87 -9.56 -4.57
N ARG A 203 11.15 -9.28 -3.29
CA ARG A 203 11.94 -10.15 -2.40
C ARG A 203 11.24 -11.48 -2.12
N LEU A 204 9.96 -11.43 -1.75
CA LEU A 204 9.21 -12.62 -1.31
C LEU A 204 8.87 -13.55 -2.48
N PHE A 205 8.53 -13.00 -3.64
CA PHE A 205 8.17 -13.78 -4.82
C PHE A 205 9.36 -14.09 -5.73
N GLY A 206 10.55 -13.52 -5.46
CA GLY A 206 11.73 -13.67 -6.30
C GLY A 206 11.56 -13.01 -7.67
N ASN A 207 10.89 -11.85 -7.74
CA ASN A 207 10.55 -11.18 -8.99
C ASN A 207 11.36 -9.90 -9.18
N GLU A 208 12.38 -9.97 -10.05
CA GLU A 208 13.27 -8.85 -10.35
C GLU A 208 12.57 -7.66 -11.02
N SER A 209 11.48 -7.90 -11.77
CA SER A 209 10.75 -6.79 -12.41
C SER A 209 10.08 -5.87 -11.38
N TYR A 210 9.64 -6.42 -10.24
CA TYR A 210 9.10 -5.64 -9.12
C TYR A 210 10.19 -4.84 -8.42
N LEU A 211 11.36 -5.44 -8.21
CA LEU A 211 12.52 -4.73 -7.66
C LEU A 211 12.97 -3.61 -8.60
N ALA A 212 13.03 -3.85 -9.90
CA ALA A 212 13.35 -2.82 -10.90
C ALA A 212 12.36 -1.65 -10.87
N ALA A 213 11.05 -1.91 -10.69
CA ALA A 213 10.07 -0.84 -10.53
C ALA A 213 10.30 -0.03 -9.24
N ALA A 214 10.54 -0.70 -8.11
CA ALA A 214 10.86 -0.04 -6.84
C ALA A 214 12.13 0.82 -6.93
N ARG A 215 13.19 0.33 -7.57
CA ARG A 215 14.43 1.09 -7.81
C ARG A 215 14.19 2.34 -8.62
N ARG A 216 13.47 2.23 -9.74
CA ARG A 216 13.15 3.40 -10.58
C ARG A 216 12.35 4.45 -9.83
N ALA A 217 11.35 4.04 -9.05
CA ALA A 217 10.57 4.96 -8.24
C ALA A 217 11.42 5.63 -7.13
N ALA A 218 12.29 4.87 -6.44
CA ALA A 218 13.19 5.40 -5.43
C ALA A 218 14.20 6.39 -6.03
N ASP A 219 14.83 6.06 -7.15
CA ASP A 219 15.73 6.95 -7.87
C ASP A 219 14.99 8.23 -8.33
N ALA A 220 13.75 8.11 -8.84
CA ALA A 220 12.94 9.27 -9.25
C ALA A 220 12.62 10.21 -8.08
N VAL A 221 12.26 9.68 -6.91
CA VAL A 221 12.03 10.50 -5.71
C VAL A 221 13.33 11.17 -5.25
N LEU A 222 14.45 10.43 -5.19
CA LEU A 222 15.74 11.01 -4.82
C LEU A 222 16.22 12.09 -5.81
N GLN A 223 15.91 11.95 -7.09
CA GLN A 223 16.33 12.87 -8.13
C GLN A 223 15.46 14.14 -8.19
N HIS A 224 14.14 13.99 -8.04
CA HIS A 224 13.19 15.09 -8.30
C HIS A 224 12.59 15.70 -7.04
N LEU A 225 12.55 14.97 -5.94
CA LEU A 225 11.91 15.38 -4.68
C LEU A 225 12.94 15.60 -3.55
N ARG A 226 14.22 15.76 -3.89
CA ARG A 226 15.30 16.08 -2.95
C ARG A 226 16.00 17.38 -3.38
N THR A 227 16.15 18.34 -2.47
CA THR A 227 16.92 19.55 -2.73
C THR A 227 18.43 19.25 -2.74
N PRO A 228 19.27 20.12 -3.33
CA PRO A 228 20.73 19.95 -3.29
C PRO A 228 21.31 19.85 -1.86
N GLU A 229 20.67 20.48 -0.87
CA GLU A 229 21.03 20.43 0.55
C GLU A 229 20.53 19.16 1.25
N GLY A 230 19.86 18.28 0.52
CA GLY A 230 19.41 16.97 0.98
C GLY A 230 18.03 16.94 1.63
N ARG A 231 17.25 18.04 1.57
CA ARG A 231 15.87 18.07 2.11
C ARG A 231 14.88 17.41 1.15
N LEU A 232 13.90 16.68 1.66
CA LEU A 232 12.79 16.19 0.85
C LEU A 232 11.74 17.28 0.61
N LEU A 233 11.12 17.21 -0.55
CA LEU A 233 9.93 17.97 -0.91
C LEU A 233 8.72 17.04 -0.88
N HIS A 234 7.54 17.59 -0.62
CA HIS A 234 6.33 16.80 -0.43
C HIS A 234 5.78 16.27 -1.77
N SER A 235 5.75 17.15 -2.79
CA SER A 235 5.00 16.89 -4.01
C SER A 235 5.77 17.30 -5.27
N TYR A 236 5.60 16.50 -6.33
CA TYR A 236 6.09 16.78 -7.66
C TYR A 236 4.93 16.67 -8.65
N THR A 237 4.72 17.72 -9.43
CA THR A 237 3.66 17.75 -10.45
C THR A 237 4.09 18.65 -11.60
N SER A 238 3.80 18.23 -12.83
CA SER A 238 4.05 19.05 -14.02
C SER A 238 5.50 19.56 -14.13
N GLY A 239 6.47 18.71 -13.78
CA GLY A 239 7.90 19.05 -13.87
C GLY A 239 8.47 19.79 -12.66
N GLN A 240 7.66 20.14 -11.66
CA GLN A 240 8.07 20.98 -10.54
C GLN A 240 7.85 20.30 -9.19
N ALA A 241 8.91 20.27 -8.38
CA ALA A 241 8.84 19.90 -6.98
C ALA A 241 8.48 21.12 -6.13
N LYS A 242 7.59 20.94 -5.16
CA LYS A 242 7.11 22.02 -4.30
C LYS A 242 6.73 21.50 -2.92
N LEU A 243 6.68 22.45 -1.99
CA LEU A 243 6.34 22.29 -0.57
C LEU A 243 7.39 21.47 0.20
N ASN A 244 7.72 21.94 1.40
CA ASN A 244 8.57 21.18 2.30
C ASN A 244 7.88 19.87 2.67
N ALA A 245 8.64 18.77 2.68
CA ALA A 245 8.15 17.48 3.15
C ALA A 245 7.75 17.53 4.64
N TYR A 246 6.76 16.72 5.00
CA TYR A 246 6.32 16.48 6.37
C TYR A 246 7.03 15.26 6.97
N LEU A 247 6.83 15.01 8.26
CA LEU A 247 7.36 13.81 8.93
C LEU A 247 7.04 12.52 8.17
N ASP A 248 5.79 12.39 7.73
CA ASP A 248 5.30 11.18 7.05
C ASP A 248 6.05 10.91 5.73
N ASP A 249 6.40 11.97 4.98
CA ASP A 249 7.16 11.85 3.74
C ASP A 249 8.54 11.23 4.00
N TYR A 250 9.23 11.70 5.04
CA TYR A 250 10.51 11.13 5.44
C TYR A 250 10.35 9.71 5.97
N ALA A 251 9.41 9.49 6.90
CA ALA A 251 9.26 8.21 7.58
C ALA A 251 8.92 7.09 6.58
N PHE A 252 7.98 7.34 5.67
CA PHE A 252 7.56 6.31 4.71
C PHE A 252 8.58 6.10 3.60
N PHE A 253 9.25 7.17 3.13
CA PHE A 253 10.26 7.01 2.10
C PHE A 253 11.50 6.29 2.63
N VAL A 254 11.95 6.60 3.85
CA VAL A 254 13.01 5.85 4.54
C VAL A 254 12.61 4.38 4.70
N ASP A 255 11.38 4.05 5.13
CA ASP A 255 10.94 2.64 5.26
C ASP A 255 10.96 1.92 3.90
N GLY A 256 10.57 2.60 2.82
CA GLY A 256 10.67 2.10 1.45
C GLY A 256 12.11 1.82 1.01
N LEU A 257 13.04 2.75 1.28
CA LEU A 257 14.47 2.58 0.98
C LEU A 257 15.10 1.43 1.77
N LEU A 258 14.77 1.30 3.07
CA LEU A 258 15.23 0.20 3.91
C LEU A 258 14.70 -1.14 3.41
N ALA A 259 13.46 -1.20 2.96
CA ALA A 259 12.91 -2.42 2.37
C ALA A 259 13.56 -2.78 1.03
N LEU A 260 13.86 -1.79 0.20
CA LEU A 260 14.60 -2.00 -1.04
C LEU A 260 16.01 -2.53 -0.75
N HIS A 261 16.73 -1.95 0.22
CA HIS A 261 18.01 -2.48 0.66
C HIS A 261 17.90 -3.94 1.12
N ARG A 262 16.92 -4.30 1.96
CA ARG A 262 16.70 -5.70 2.37
C ARG A 262 16.38 -6.64 1.21
N ALA A 263 15.78 -6.13 0.16
CA ALA A 263 15.41 -6.91 -1.02
C ALA A 263 16.58 -7.11 -2.00
N THR A 264 17.53 -6.17 -2.03
CA THR A 264 18.55 -6.12 -3.09
C THR A 264 20.00 -6.13 -2.61
N ASP A 265 20.23 -5.90 -1.32
CA ASP A 265 21.54 -5.68 -0.69
C ASP A 265 22.34 -4.49 -1.26
N GLU A 266 21.70 -3.62 -2.06
CA GLU A 266 22.37 -2.47 -2.63
C GLU A 266 22.58 -1.38 -1.57
N LYS A 267 23.85 -1.09 -1.29
CA LYS A 267 24.27 -0.12 -0.27
C LYS A 267 23.70 1.29 -0.48
N LYS A 268 23.50 1.71 -1.73
CA LYS A 268 22.98 3.07 -2.05
C LYS A 268 21.65 3.39 -1.37
N TRP A 269 20.80 2.38 -1.17
CA TRP A 269 19.50 2.55 -0.53
C TRP A 269 19.62 2.71 0.98
N LEU A 270 20.53 1.96 1.60
CA LEU A 270 20.85 2.12 3.02
C LEU A 270 21.49 3.49 3.29
N ASP A 271 22.44 3.91 2.44
CA ASP A 271 23.10 5.22 2.57
C ASP A 271 22.10 6.36 2.47
N ALA A 272 21.21 6.33 1.47
CA ALA A 272 20.13 7.31 1.35
C ALA A 272 19.18 7.30 2.55
N ALA A 273 18.83 6.12 3.08
CA ALA A 273 17.97 5.99 4.26
C ALA A 273 18.62 6.62 5.50
N VAL A 274 19.93 6.43 5.71
CA VAL A 274 20.69 7.03 6.81
C VAL A 274 20.74 8.55 6.67
N GLU A 275 21.10 9.06 5.50
CA GLU A 275 21.15 10.51 5.23
C GLU A 275 19.80 11.18 5.50
N LEU A 276 18.72 10.60 4.97
CA LEU A 276 17.38 11.16 5.13
C LEU A 276 16.87 11.03 6.56
N THR A 277 17.25 9.97 7.28
CA THR A 277 16.93 9.82 8.71
C THR A 277 17.63 10.90 9.54
N ALA A 278 18.89 11.23 9.25
CA ALA A 278 19.58 12.33 9.93
C ALA A 278 18.90 13.69 9.67
N VAL A 279 18.44 13.93 8.44
CA VAL A 279 17.67 15.15 8.11
C VAL A 279 16.32 15.16 8.84
N GLN A 280 15.60 14.03 8.87
CA GLN A 280 14.34 13.90 9.60
C GLN A 280 14.53 14.23 11.09
N GLN A 281 15.57 13.68 11.71
CA GLN A 281 15.89 13.95 13.12
C GLN A 281 16.17 15.43 13.35
N ARG A 282 16.94 16.09 12.47
CA ARG A 282 17.21 17.53 12.59
C ARG A 282 15.95 18.40 12.51
N LEU A 283 15.04 18.09 11.58
CA LEU A 283 13.88 18.94 11.28
C LEU A 283 12.69 18.73 12.23
N PHE A 284 12.47 17.50 12.68
CA PHE A 284 11.21 17.11 13.31
C PHE A 284 11.34 16.64 14.75
N TRP A 285 12.53 16.29 15.23
CA TRP A 285 12.70 15.76 16.58
C TRP A 285 12.30 16.76 17.66
N ASP A 286 11.64 16.28 18.72
CA ASP A 286 11.39 17.07 19.93
C ASP A 286 12.35 16.67 21.05
N ASP A 287 13.33 17.54 21.33
CA ASP A 287 14.29 17.35 22.42
C ASP A 287 13.64 17.35 23.82
N GLY A 288 12.44 17.93 23.97
CA GLY A 288 11.71 17.97 25.23
C GLY A 288 10.97 16.67 25.53
N ALA A 289 9.95 16.34 24.71
CA ALA A 289 9.07 15.20 24.99
C ALA A 289 9.41 13.92 24.21
N GLY A 290 10.40 13.95 23.30
CA GLY A 290 10.70 12.84 22.39
C GLY A 290 9.67 12.66 21.28
N GLY A 291 9.99 11.81 20.30
CA GLY A 291 9.20 11.67 19.09
C GLY A 291 9.34 12.88 18.16
N PHE A 292 8.48 12.94 17.15
CA PHE A 292 8.64 13.85 16.02
C PHE A 292 7.38 14.68 15.79
N PHE A 293 7.57 15.97 15.55
CA PHE A 293 6.55 16.89 15.06
C PHE A 293 6.19 16.60 13.61
N PHE A 294 4.95 16.87 13.21
CA PHE A 294 4.49 16.63 11.84
C PHE A 294 5.11 17.61 10.82
N THR A 295 5.19 18.90 11.16
CA THR A 295 5.83 19.95 10.34
C THR A 295 7.25 20.23 10.81
N SER A 296 8.10 20.77 9.94
CA SER A 296 9.47 21.18 10.31
C SER A 296 9.49 22.40 11.24
N ASP A 297 10.63 22.67 11.85
CA ASP A 297 10.88 23.81 12.74
C ASP A 297 10.89 25.17 12.00
N ASP A 298 11.17 25.14 10.70
CA ASP A 298 11.16 26.29 9.79
C ASP A 298 9.91 26.39 8.90
N HIS A 299 8.88 25.58 9.16
CA HIS A 299 7.58 25.75 8.52
C HIS A 299 6.93 27.07 8.99
N GLU A 300 5.94 27.60 8.25
CA GLU A 300 5.11 28.74 8.72
C GLU A 300 4.76 28.60 10.21
N THR A 301 4.90 29.69 10.97
CA THR A 301 4.72 29.69 12.43
C THR A 301 3.31 29.28 12.81
N LEU A 302 3.10 27.99 13.06
CA LEU A 302 1.84 27.44 13.55
C LEU A 302 1.71 27.66 15.07
N LEU A 303 0.48 27.82 15.55
CA LEU A 303 0.18 27.91 16.99
C LEU A 303 0.65 26.68 17.78
N ALA A 304 0.70 25.51 17.14
CA ALA A 304 1.25 24.28 17.68
C ALA A 304 1.70 23.36 16.54
N ARG A 305 2.79 22.63 16.76
CA ARG A 305 3.23 21.53 15.89
C ARG A 305 2.69 20.21 16.47
N PRO A 306 1.72 19.55 15.83
CA PRO A 306 1.14 18.32 16.37
C PRO A 306 2.09 17.14 16.22
N LYS A 307 1.91 16.14 17.08
CA LYS A 307 2.45 14.79 16.91
C LYS A 307 1.27 13.83 16.94
N ASP A 308 0.95 13.24 15.79
CA ASP A 308 -0.15 12.28 15.71
C ASP A 308 0.39 10.85 15.88
N PRO A 309 0.04 10.13 16.94
CA PRO A 309 0.44 8.73 17.11
C PRO A 309 -0.54 7.74 16.48
N ILE A 310 -1.69 8.19 15.98
CA ILE A 310 -2.79 7.33 15.54
C ILE A 310 -2.54 6.85 14.12
N ASP A 311 -2.68 5.54 13.89
CA ASP A 311 -2.73 4.99 12.54
C ASP A 311 -4.17 5.11 12.02
N SER A 312 -4.32 5.71 10.84
CA SER A 312 -5.59 5.91 10.15
C SER A 312 -5.51 5.28 8.75
N ALA A 313 -5.97 5.97 7.70
CA ALA A 313 -5.77 5.52 6.31
C ALA A 313 -4.30 5.28 5.97
N THR A 314 -3.40 6.05 6.58
CA THR A 314 -1.95 5.82 6.59
C THR A 314 -1.47 5.60 8.02
N PRO A 315 -0.34 4.90 8.22
CA PRO A 315 0.25 4.77 9.53
C PRO A 315 0.77 6.12 10.02
N SER A 316 0.93 6.30 11.33
CA SER A 316 1.57 7.49 11.87
C SER A 316 3.05 7.54 11.45
N GLY A 317 3.52 8.71 10.99
CA GLY A 317 4.94 8.94 10.73
C GLY A 317 5.83 8.69 11.95
N ASN A 318 5.33 8.95 13.18
CA ASN A 318 6.04 8.60 14.41
C ASN A 318 6.20 7.08 14.58
N SER A 319 5.13 6.32 14.32
CA SER A 319 5.15 4.85 14.39
C SER A 319 6.18 4.27 13.42
N VAL A 320 6.19 4.75 12.18
CA VAL A 320 7.12 4.30 11.14
C VAL A 320 8.55 4.75 11.44
N ALA A 321 8.76 6.02 11.84
CA ALA A 321 10.07 6.54 12.21
C ALA A 321 10.72 5.75 13.37
N ALA A 322 9.94 5.38 14.40
CA ALA A 322 10.45 4.54 15.49
C ALA A 322 10.93 3.16 14.99
N GLY A 323 10.23 2.57 14.01
CA GLY A 323 10.62 1.32 13.37
C GLY A 323 11.87 1.45 12.53
N ASN A 324 11.99 2.53 11.74
CA ASN A 324 13.17 2.83 10.94
C ASN A 324 14.42 3.01 11.80
N LEU A 325 14.31 3.81 12.87
CA LEU A 325 15.40 4.01 13.84
C LEU A 325 15.80 2.70 14.52
N ALA A 326 14.84 1.87 14.91
CA ALA A 326 15.12 0.56 15.47
C ALA A 326 15.88 -0.33 14.47
N TYR A 327 15.47 -0.33 13.21
CA TYR A 327 16.16 -1.08 12.16
C TYR A 327 17.59 -0.60 11.96
N LEU A 328 17.79 0.72 11.79
CA LEU A 328 19.11 1.33 11.59
C LEU A 328 20.04 1.09 12.78
N ALA A 329 19.55 1.25 14.01
CA ALA A 329 20.31 0.95 15.21
C ALA A 329 20.82 -0.50 15.24
N SER A 330 19.99 -1.46 14.81
CA SER A 330 20.39 -2.87 14.73
C SER A 330 21.35 -3.16 13.57
N ALA A 331 21.20 -2.47 12.44
CA ALA A 331 22.00 -2.70 11.25
C ALA A 331 23.39 -2.04 11.34
N LEU A 332 23.47 -0.88 12.00
CA LEU A 332 24.67 -0.03 12.04
C LEU A 332 25.32 0.06 13.43
N GLY A 333 24.62 -0.38 14.47
CA GLY A 333 25.12 -0.31 15.85
C GLY A 333 25.08 1.09 16.46
N ASP A 334 24.28 2.01 15.91
CA ASP A 334 24.18 3.39 16.42
C ASP A 334 23.32 3.45 17.71
N PRO A 335 23.92 3.82 18.86
CA PRO A 335 23.18 3.92 20.12
C PRO A 335 22.19 5.10 20.16
N ASP A 336 22.40 6.15 19.38
CA ASP A 336 21.53 7.33 19.37
C ASP A 336 20.20 7.03 18.67
N ASP A 337 20.24 6.31 17.56
CA ASP A 337 19.04 5.85 16.85
C ASP A 337 18.18 4.95 17.75
N ARG A 338 18.82 4.02 18.49
CA ARG A 338 18.13 3.18 19.47
C ARG A 338 17.47 4.01 20.56
N SER A 339 18.22 4.96 21.14
CA SER A 339 17.72 5.84 22.20
C SER A 339 16.51 6.64 21.72
N ARG A 340 16.55 7.17 20.50
CA ARG A 340 15.45 7.94 19.91
C ARG A 340 14.24 7.07 19.56
N ALA A 341 14.44 5.84 19.10
CA ALA A 341 13.35 4.87 18.91
C ALA A 341 12.62 4.60 20.23
N GLU A 342 13.37 4.35 21.31
CA GLU A 342 12.83 4.12 22.66
C GLU A 342 12.10 5.34 23.23
N LYS A 343 12.68 6.53 23.07
CA LYS A 343 12.05 7.81 23.46
C LYS A 343 10.77 8.07 22.68
N THR A 344 10.71 7.74 21.38
CA THR A 344 9.50 7.89 20.57
C THR A 344 8.37 7.01 21.09
N VAL A 345 8.63 5.71 21.36
CA VAL A 345 7.61 4.84 21.94
C VAL A 345 7.18 5.34 23.33
N THR A 346 8.14 5.80 24.14
CA THR A 346 7.87 6.31 25.49
C THR A 346 6.98 7.55 25.47
N ALA A 347 7.20 8.47 24.51
CA ALA A 347 6.40 9.68 24.33
C ALA A 347 4.90 9.37 24.15
N PHE A 348 4.56 8.22 23.55
CA PHE A 348 3.18 7.80 23.31
C PHE A 348 2.73 6.62 24.18
N ALA A 349 3.54 6.17 25.14
CA ALA A 349 3.26 4.99 25.96
C ALA A 349 1.94 5.09 26.72
N ARG A 350 1.56 6.29 27.18
CA ARG A 350 0.26 6.51 27.85
C ARG A 350 -0.92 6.21 26.93
N PHE A 351 -0.84 6.60 25.65
CA PHE A 351 -1.89 6.34 24.68
C PHE A 351 -1.88 4.88 24.24
N LEU A 352 -0.69 4.34 23.94
CA LEU A 352 -0.47 2.94 23.58
C LEU A 352 -1.06 1.97 24.62
N ASN A 353 -0.90 2.27 25.92
CA ASN A 353 -1.46 1.46 27.01
C ASN A 353 -2.99 1.53 27.10
N ARG A 354 -3.62 2.61 26.62
CA ARG A 354 -5.08 2.80 26.67
C ARG A 354 -5.79 2.28 25.43
N SER A 355 -5.17 2.48 24.27
CA SER A 355 -5.78 2.22 22.95
C SER A 355 -4.77 1.63 21.96
N PRO A 356 -4.21 0.43 22.21
CA PRO A 356 -3.18 -0.15 21.35
C PRO A 356 -3.69 -0.43 19.92
N ALA A 357 -4.99 -0.70 19.77
CA ALA A 357 -5.62 -0.94 18.47
C ALA A 357 -5.66 0.31 17.56
N ALA A 358 -5.47 1.51 18.11
CA ALA A 358 -5.36 2.75 17.35
C ALA A 358 -3.92 3.07 16.92
N MET A 359 -2.93 2.29 17.38
CA MET A 359 -1.51 2.48 17.06
C MET A 359 -0.82 1.16 16.67
N PRO A 360 -1.41 0.31 15.81
CA PRO A 360 -0.85 -1.00 15.48
C PRO A 360 0.60 -0.95 15.00
N ARG A 361 1.01 0.04 14.20
CA ARG A 361 2.40 0.19 13.75
C ARG A 361 3.34 0.58 14.88
N MET A 362 2.91 1.39 15.85
CA MET A 362 3.73 1.67 17.04
C MET A 362 3.94 0.39 17.87
N VAL A 363 2.92 -0.47 17.98
CA VAL A 363 3.05 -1.78 18.66
C VAL A 363 4.12 -2.64 17.96
N VAL A 364 4.12 -2.68 16.62
CA VAL A 364 5.13 -3.38 15.83
C VAL A 364 6.54 -2.81 16.10
N SER A 365 6.69 -1.47 16.03
CA SER A 365 7.96 -0.80 16.29
C SER A 365 8.48 -1.07 17.71
N TRP A 366 7.60 -1.02 18.72
CA TRP A 366 7.95 -1.38 20.09
C TRP A 366 8.42 -2.82 20.22
N SER A 367 7.73 -3.77 19.57
CA SER A 367 8.12 -5.17 19.56
C SER A 367 9.51 -5.37 18.96
N ALA A 368 9.84 -4.68 17.86
CA ALA A 368 11.16 -4.74 17.23
C ALA A 368 12.27 -4.23 18.16
N ILE A 369 12.05 -3.08 18.81
CA ILE A 369 12.98 -2.49 19.79
C ILE A 369 13.23 -3.44 20.97
N LYS A 370 12.18 -4.10 21.46
CA LYS A 370 12.29 -5.07 22.57
C LYS A 370 13.09 -6.31 22.21
N SER A 371 12.89 -6.87 21.01
CA SER A 371 13.64 -8.04 20.56
C SER A 371 15.15 -7.79 20.49
N GLN A 372 15.56 -6.56 20.14
CA GLN A 372 16.97 -6.16 20.14
C GLN A 372 17.58 -6.06 21.54
N LYS A 373 16.79 -5.75 22.58
CA LYS A 373 17.26 -5.80 23.99
C LYS A 373 17.62 -7.22 24.41
N VAL A 374 16.88 -8.22 23.93
CA VAL A 374 17.13 -9.62 24.29
C VAL A 374 18.37 -10.16 23.55
N ALA A 375 18.56 -9.81 22.27
CA ALA A 375 19.73 -10.25 21.50
C ALA A 375 21.05 -9.60 21.96
N GLY A 376 21.00 -8.39 22.52
CA GLY A 376 22.18 -7.69 23.06
C GLY A 376 22.46 -7.94 24.55
N ALA A 377 21.61 -8.70 25.25
CA ALA A 377 21.91 -9.17 26.60
C ALA A 377 22.73 -10.46 26.47
N GLU A 378 24.02 -10.41 26.79
CA GLU A 378 24.80 -11.64 26.99
C GLU A 378 24.05 -12.56 27.97
N PRO A 379 23.99 -13.88 27.72
CA PRO A 379 23.35 -14.79 28.65
C PRO A 379 24.16 -14.83 29.97
N GLY A 380 23.67 -14.10 30.96
CA GLY A 380 23.87 -14.33 32.39
C GLY A 380 25.30 -14.25 32.92
N GLN A 381 25.67 -13.06 33.35
CA GLN A 381 26.11 -12.89 34.75
C GLN A 381 24.91 -12.99 35.69
#